data_AF-A0A444U9Z0-F1
#
_entry.id   AF-A0A444U9Z0-F1
#
_cell.length_a   1.000
_cell.length_b   1.000
_cell.length_c   1.000
_cell.angle_alpha   90.00
_cell.angle_beta   90.00
_cell.angle_gamma   90.00
#
_symmetry.space_group_name_H-M   'P 1'
#
loop_
_entity.id
_entity.type
_entity.pdbx_description
1 polymer ?
#
loop_
_entity_poly.entity_id
_entity_poly.type
_entity_poly.pdbx_seq_one_letter_code
_entity_poly.pdbx_strand_id
1 'polypeptide(L)'
;MKVELLPALTDNYMYLLIDEETKEAAIVDPVEPQKVVEAVKKHGVKLTTVLTTHHHWDHAGGNEKMVKLVSGLKVYGGDSRVGALNQKVTHHNTFKRVYCGHEYTINNLKFARHVEPRNDAIKKKLAWAKDKYDKGEPTIPSTIAEEFTYNPFMRVREKSVQEHAGHTDPVATMGSIRKEKDNFRVPKN
;
A
#
# COMPACT_ATOMS: atom_id res chain seq x y z
N MET A 1 -11.32 0.60 -15.39
CA MET A 1 -10.70 -0.09 -14.23
C MET A 1 -11.18 0.57 -12.96
N LYS A 2 -11.95 -0.16 -12.17
CA LYS A 2 -12.45 0.25 -10.86
C LYS A 2 -11.63 -0.42 -9.77
N VAL A 3 -11.47 0.24 -8.62
CA VAL A 3 -10.87 -0.35 -7.42
C VAL A 3 -11.83 -0.20 -6.26
N GLU A 4 -12.22 -1.32 -5.68
CA GLU A 4 -13.00 -1.37 -4.43
C GLU A 4 -12.05 -1.65 -3.26
N LEU A 5 -12.11 -0.79 -2.25
CA LEU A 5 -11.36 -0.91 -1.02
C LEU A 5 -12.10 -1.81 -0.05
N LEU A 6 -11.42 -2.83 0.46
CA LEU A 6 -11.97 -3.78 1.43
C LEU A 6 -11.14 -3.69 2.73
N PRO A 7 -11.63 -2.98 3.76
CA PRO A 7 -10.97 -2.96 5.07
C PRO A 7 -10.90 -4.37 5.67
N ALA A 8 -9.73 -4.73 6.19
CA ALA A 8 -9.47 -6.02 6.81
C ALA A 8 -8.70 -5.85 8.13
N LEU A 9 -8.86 -6.81 9.05
CA LEU A 9 -8.23 -6.76 10.37
C LEU A 9 -8.47 -5.41 11.06
N THR A 10 -7.43 -4.80 11.62
CA THR A 10 -7.50 -3.52 12.34
C THR A 10 -7.18 -2.34 11.44
N ASP A 11 -6.14 -2.43 10.60
CA ASP A 11 -5.63 -1.30 9.79
C ASP A 11 -5.16 -1.71 8.38
N ASN A 12 -5.47 -2.93 7.94
CA ASN A 12 -5.10 -3.45 6.62
C ASN A 12 -6.17 -3.10 5.57
N TYR A 13 -5.73 -2.98 4.32
CA TYR A 13 -6.61 -2.91 3.17
C TYR A 13 -6.32 -4.04 2.18
N MET A 14 -7.40 -4.67 1.72
CA MET A 14 -7.40 -5.51 0.52
C MET A 14 -8.01 -4.70 -0.63
N TYR A 15 -7.60 -4.99 -1.87
CA TYR A 15 -8.02 -4.22 -3.04
C TYR A 15 -8.63 -5.10 -4.11
N LEU A 16 -9.93 -4.98 -4.35
CA LEU A 16 -10.56 -5.64 -5.47
C LEU A 16 -10.43 -4.74 -6.70
N LEU A 17 -9.52 -5.11 -7.59
CA LEU A 17 -9.29 -4.46 -8.88
C LEU A 17 -10.26 -5.07 -9.89
N ILE A 18 -11.14 -4.26 -10.45
CA ILE A 18 -12.18 -4.68 -11.40
C ILE A 18 -11.83 -4.12 -12.77
N ASP A 19 -11.69 -5.01 -13.75
CA ASP A 19 -11.79 -4.64 -15.13
C ASP A 19 -13.27 -4.49 -15.52
N GLU A 20 -13.66 -3.28 -15.87
CA GLU A 20 -15.06 -2.95 -16.09
C GLU A 20 -15.58 -3.46 -17.44
N GLU A 21 -14.67 -3.66 -18.38
CA GLU A 21 -14.95 -4.15 -19.74
C GLU A 21 -15.17 -5.67 -19.75
N THR A 22 -14.20 -6.43 -19.21
CA THR A 22 -14.27 -7.90 -19.20
C THR A 22 -15.05 -8.48 -18.02
N LYS A 23 -15.33 -7.67 -16.99
CA LYS A 23 -15.85 -8.10 -15.68
C LYS A 23 -14.94 -9.10 -14.95
N GLU A 24 -13.67 -9.22 -15.36
CA GLU A 24 -12.67 -9.92 -14.56
C GLU A 24 -12.19 -9.05 -13.40
N ALA A 25 -11.72 -9.71 -12.35
CA ALA A 25 -11.18 -9.04 -11.18
C ALA A 25 -9.93 -9.72 -10.63
N ALA A 26 -9.07 -8.90 -10.02
CA ALA A 26 -7.95 -9.33 -9.20
C ALA A 26 -8.14 -8.83 -7.76
N ILE A 27 -7.72 -9.62 -6.78
CA ILE A 27 -7.69 -9.21 -5.37
C ILE A 27 -6.25 -9.05 -4.90
N VAL A 28 -5.93 -7.92 -4.29
CA VAL A 28 -4.64 -7.68 -3.63
C VAL A 28 -4.75 -8.05 -2.15
N ASP A 29 -3.79 -8.83 -1.66
CA ASP A 29 -3.60 -9.21 -0.24
C ASP A 29 -4.88 -9.71 0.48
N PRO A 30 -5.49 -10.83 0.04
CA PRO A 30 -6.82 -11.26 0.46
C PRO A 30 -6.85 -11.93 1.85
N VAL A 31 -6.36 -11.27 2.91
CA VAL A 31 -6.27 -11.83 4.27
C VAL A 31 -7.60 -12.27 4.88
N GLU A 32 -8.73 -11.67 4.44
CA GLU A 32 -10.09 -12.06 4.84
C GLU A 32 -10.92 -12.56 3.64
N PRO A 33 -10.75 -13.84 3.22
CA PRO A 33 -11.32 -14.39 1.98
C PRO A 33 -12.84 -14.26 1.81
N GLN A 34 -13.60 -14.32 2.91
CA GLN A 34 -15.06 -14.24 2.82
C GLN A 34 -15.54 -12.85 2.37
N LYS A 35 -14.94 -11.78 2.89
CA LYS A 35 -15.22 -10.40 2.44
C LYS A 35 -14.92 -10.23 0.95
N VAL A 36 -13.87 -10.88 0.46
CA VAL A 36 -13.52 -10.87 -0.98
C VAL A 36 -14.63 -11.54 -1.79
N VAL A 37 -15.07 -12.74 -1.40
CA VAL A 37 -16.15 -13.46 -2.10
C VAL A 37 -17.46 -12.65 -2.10
N GLU A 38 -17.79 -12.01 -0.98
CA GLU A 38 -18.96 -11.13 -0.87
C GLU A 38 -18.86 -9.92 -1.81
N ALA A 39 -17.70 -9.25 -1.84
CA ALA A 39 -17.46 -8.11 -2.73
C ALA A 39 -17.52 -8.52 -4.21
N VAL A 40 -16.94 -9.66 -4.57
CA VAL A 40 -16.98 -10.23 -5.92
C VAL A 40 -18.43 -10.49 -6.35
N LYS A 41 -19.24 -11.10 -5.47
CA LYS A 41 -20.68 -11.32 -5.71
C LYS A 41 -21.44 -10.00 -5.84
N LYS A 42 -21.23 -9.06 -4.91
CA LYS A 42 -21.85 -7.72 -4.90
C LYS A 42 -21.61 -6.97 -6.22
N HIS A 43 -20.42 -7.09 -6.79
CA HIS A 43 -20.07 -6.42 -8.04
C HIS A 43 -20.41 -7.23 -9.30
N GLY A 44 -20.82 -8.49 -9.18
CA GLY A 44 -21.12 -9.36 -10.32
C GLY A 44 -19.90 -9.59 -11.23
N VAL A 45 -18.70 -9.71 -10.64
CA VAL A 45 -17.43 -9.88 -11.36
C VAL A 45 -16.87 -11.29 -11.18
N LYS A 46 -15.98 -11.70 -12.08
CA LYS A 46 -15.27 -12.98 -12.01
C LYS A 46 -13.88 -12.78 -11.44
N LEU A 47 -13.63 -13.28 -10.22
CA LEU A 47 -12.29 -13.24 -9.65
C LEU A 47 -11.38 -14.28 -10.34
N THR A 48 -10.28 -13.82 -10.95
CA THR A 48 -9.33 -14.67 -11.67
C THR A 48 -7.95 -14.69 -11.05
N THR A 49 -7.61 -13.64 -10.29
CA THR A 49 -6.24 -13.34 -9.90
C THR A 49 -6.14 -12.92 -8.43
N VAL A 50 -5.13 -13.41 -7.73
CA VAL A 50 -4.65 -12.92 -6.44
C VAL A 50 -3.28 -12.28 -6.66
N LEU A 51 -3.09 -11.07 -6.17
CA LEU A 51 -1.82 -10.35 -6.19
C LEU A 51 -1.34 -10.20 -4.75
N THR A 52 -0.26 -10.89 -4.38
CA THR A 52 0.28 -10.83 -3.01
C THR A 52 1.51 -9.93 -2.99
N THR A 53 1.49 -8.90 -2.15
CA THR A 53 2.57 -7.93 -2.04
C THR A 53 3.81 -8.54 -1.40
N HIS A 54 3.66 -9.24 -0.27
CA HIS A 54 4.72 -9.93 0.46
C HIS A 54 4.17 -11.05 1.35
N HIS A 55 5.06 -11.84 1.96
CA HIS A 55 4.70 -13.09 2.65
C HIS A 55 4.19 -12.93 4.09
N HIS A 56 4.10 -11.71 4.64
CA HIS A 56 3.58 -11.54 5.99
C HIS A 56 2.12 -11.99 6.06
N TRP A 57 1.74 -12.56 7.20
CA TRP A 57 0.46 -13.24 7.36
C TRP A 57 -0.75 -12.32 7.16
N ASP A 58 -0.66 -11.07 7.57
CA ASP A 58 -1.69 -10.05 7.42
C ASP A 58 -1.94 -9.63 5.96
N HIS A 59 -1.12 -10.13 5.02
CA HIS A 59 -1.29 -9.97 3.57
C HIS A 59 -1.56 -11.29 2.86
N ALA A 60 -0.72 -12.30 3.13
CA ALA A 60 -0.73 -13.60 2.44
C ALA A 60 -1.57 -14.67 3.14
N GLY A 61 -1.98 -14.44 4.39
CA GLY A 61 -2.59 -15.45 5.26
C GLY A 61 -3.92 -16.00 4.77
N GLY A 62 -4.61 -15.29 3.86
CA GLY A 62 -5.86 -15.74 3.27
C GLY A 62 -5.72 -16.52 1.95
N ASN A 63 -4.53 -16.57 1.34
CA ASN A 63 -4.32 -17.14 0.00
C ASN A 63 -4.78 -18.60 -0.11
N GLU A 64 -4.38 -19.44 0.84
CA GLU A 64 -4.73 -20.87 0.88
C GLU A 64 -6.24 -21.11 0.95
N LYS A 65 -6.96 -20.23 1.66
CA LYS A 65 -8.41 -20.30 1.75
C LYS A 65 -9.07 -19.71 0.51
N MET A 66 -8.51 -18.67 -0.11
CA MET A 66 -9.00 -18.13 -1.38
C MET A 66 -9.02 -19.18 -2.49
N VAL A 67 -7.93 -19.93 -2.68
CA VAL A 67 -7.85 -20.95 -3.74
C VAL A 67 -8.79 -22.15 -3.51
N LYS A 68 -9.21 -22.38 -2.26
CA LYS A 68 -10.26 -23.37 -1.93
C LYS A 68 -11.66 -22.85 -2.21
N LEU A 69 -11.91 -21.56 -2.01
CA LEU A 69 -13.20 -20.93 -2.24
C LEU A 69 -13.46 -20.64 -3.72
N VAL A 70 -12.41 -20.32 -4.48
CA VAL A 70 -12.47 -20.01 -5.90
C VAL A 70 -11.44 -20.85 -6.64
N SER A 71 -11.91 -21.83 -7.40
CA SER A 71 -11.06 -22.71 -8.19
C SER A 71 -10.43 -21.99 -9.37
N GLY A 72 -9.16 -22.30 -9.68
CA GLY A 72 -8.48 -21.80 -10.88
C GLY A 72 -7.85 -20.41 -10.73
N LEU A 73 -7.71 -19.89 -9.51
CA LEU A 73 -7.04 -18.62 -9.26
C LEU A 73 -5.55 -18.66 -9.61
N LYS A 74 -5.09 -17.61 -10.28
CA LYS A 74 -3.66 -17.31 -10.44
C LYS A 74 -3.20 -16.50 -9.23
N VAL A 75 -2.27 -17.04 -8.45
CA VAL A 75 -1.72 -16.39 -7.26
C VAL A 75 -0.32 -15.89 -7.57
N TYR A 76 -0.19 -14.57 -7.69
CA TYR A 76 1.05 -13.87 -7.95
C TYR A 76 1.73 -13.42 -6.65
N GLY A 77 3.06 -13.42 -6.66
CA GLY A 77 3.90 -12.94 -5.56
C GLY A 77 5.39 -13.01 -5.89
N GLY A 78 6.21 -12.21 -5.21
CA GLY A 78 7.66 -12.13 -5.43
C GLY A 78 8.50 -13.07 -4.54
N ASP A 79 7.88 -13.74 -3.58
CA ASP A 79 8.55 -14.49 -2.51
C ASP A 79 7.99 -15.91 -2.42
N SER A 80 8.85 -16.92 -2.37
CA SER A 80 8.44 -18.33 -2.28
C SER A 80 7.71 -18.68 -0.97
N ARG A 81 7.75 -17.81 0.03
CA ARG A 81 7.00 -17.94 1.29
C ARG A 81 5.52 -17.54 1.15
N VAL A 82 5.11 -16.95 0.03
CA VAL A 82 3.70 -16.63 -0.22
C VAL A 82 2.89 -17.92 -0.37
N GLY A 83 1.86 -18.09 0.47
CA GLY A 83 0.95 -19.23 0.41
C GLY A 83 0.22 -19.33 -0.92
N ALA A 84 -0.01 -20.56 -1.38
CA ALA A 84 -0.63 -20.91 -2.67
C ALA A 84 0.00 -20.26 -3.93
N LEU A 85 1.23 -19.74 -3.85
CA LEU A 85 1.91 -19.09 -4.98
C LEU A 85 2.03 -20.03 -6.18
N ASN A 86 1.51 -19.60 -7.33
CA ASN A 86 1.64 -20.34 -8.59
C ASN A 86 2.11 -19.48 -9.78
N GLN A 87 2.29 -18.18 -9.59
CA GLN A 87 2.84 -17.25 -10.57
C GLN A 87 3.90 -16.34 -9.92
N LYS A 88 5.19 -16.73 -10.01
CA LYS A 88 6.27 -15.92 -9.42
C LYS A 88 6.53 -14.66 -10.25
N VAL A 89 6.56 -13.50 -9.60
CA VAL A 89 6.86 -12.20 -10.21
C VAL A 89 8.35 -11.89 -10.05
N THR A 90 8.94 -11.23 -11.05
CA THR A 90 10.38 -10.85 -11.07
C THR A 90 10.56 -9.36 -11.40
N HIS A 91 11.80 -8.89 -11.39
CA HIS A 91 12.11 -7.50 -11.70
C HIS A 91 11.66 -7.14 -13.13
N HIS A 92 11.17 -5.89 -13.33
CA HIS A 92 10.64 -5.29 -14.57
C HIS A 92 9.12 -5.42 -14.86
N ASN A 93 8.28 -5.91 -13.95
CA ASN A 93 6.82 -5.72 -14.06
C ASN A 93 6.37 -4.33 -13.56
N THR A 94 5.41 -3.65 -14.21
CA THR A 94 5.03 -2.25 -13.92
C THR A 94 3.55 -2.05 -13.59
N PHE A 95 3.24 -1.10 -12.69
CA PHE A 95 1.89 -0.66 -12.30
C PHE A 95 1.80 0.89 -12.23
N LYS A 96 0.62 1.49 -12.52
CA LYS A 96 0.41 2.96 -12.66
C LYS A 96 -0.14 3.69 -11.41
N ARG A 97 -0.66 2.98 -10.40
CA ARG A 97 -1.28 3.57 -9.18
C ARG A 97 -0.68 2.95 -7.93
N VAL A 98 -0.63 3.71 -6.83
CA VAL A 98 -0.09 3.25 -5.55
C VAL A 98 -1.23 2.92 -4.59
N TYR A 99 -1.28 1.65 -4.19
CA TYR A 99 -2.21 1.11 -3.22
C TYR A 99 -1.35 0.46 -2.12
N CYS A 100 -1.35 1.02 -0.90
CA CYS A 100 -0.48 0.56 0.18
C CYS A 100 -1.20 -0.39 1.14
N GLY A 101 -0.46 -1.31 1.76
CA GLY A 101 -1.07 -2.36 2.60
C GLY A 101 -1.82 -1.88 3.85
N HIS A 102 -1.49 -0.70 4.39
CA HIS A 102 -2.02 -0.20 5.67
C HIS A 102 -2.40 1.28 5.64
N GLU A 103 -3.28 1.67 6.55
CA GLU A 103 -3.70 3.07 6.81
C GLU A 103 -2.70 3.83 7.70
N TYR A 104 -1.45 3.96 7.26
CA TYR A 104 -0.38 4.66 8.01
C TYR A 104 -0.16 6.11 7.58
N THR A 105 -1.00 6.65 6.70
CA THR A 105 -0.74 7.92 6.01
C THR A 105 -0.55 9.09 6.97
N ILE A 106 -1.37 9.23 8.02
CA ILE A 106 -1.21 10.32 9.00
C ILE A 106 0.13 10.22 9.74
N ASN A 107 0.50 9.04 10.24
CA ASN A 107 1.75 8.86 10.99
C ASN A 107 2.98 9.00 10.10
N ASN A 108 2.89 8.52 8.86
CA ASN A 108 3.93 8.70 7.85
C ASN A 108 4.11 10.17 7.49
N LEU A 109 3.03 10.94 7.34
CA LEU A 109 3.09 12.37 7.04
C LEU A 109 3.54 13.21 8.24
N LYS A 110 3.23 12.79 9.48
CA LYS A 110 3.79 13.40 10.70
C LYS A 110 5.32 13.26 10.73
N PHE A 111 5.84 12.07 10.37
CA PHE A 111 7.28 11.87 10.23
C PHE A 111 7.85 12.66 9.04
N ALA A 112 7.19 12.66 7.89
CA ALA A 112 7.61 13.44 6.73
C ALA A 112 7.71 14.94 7.07
N ARG A 113 6.76 15.47 7.87
CA ARG A 113 6.78 16.87 8.34
C ARG A 113 7.94 17.15 9.29
N HIS A 114 8.41 16.16 10.05
CA HIS A 114 9.61 16.28 10.86
C HIS A 114 10.87 16.37 9.99
N VAL A 115 10.94 15.56 8.93
CA VAL A 115 12.07 15.55 7.96
C VAL A 115 12.10 16.82 7.11
N GLU A 116 10.96 17.31 6.63
CA GLU A 116 10.86 18.52 5.81
C GLU A 116 9.79 19.50 6.36
N PRO A 117 10.08 20.24 7.46
CA PRO A 117 9.08 21.11 8.12
C PRO A 117 8.50 22.22 7.24
N ARG A 118 9.24 22.62 6.21
CA ARG A 118 8.87 23.70 5.28
C ARG A 118 8.18 23.20 4.01
N ASN A 119 8.05 21.89 3.81
CA ASN A 119 7.42 21.33 2.61
C ASN A 119 5.87 21.44 2.69
N ASP A 120 5.29 22.31 1.89
CA ASP A 120 3.85 22.58 1.90
C ASP A 120 3.00 21.43 1.33
N ALA A 121 3.56 20.57 0.47
CA ALA A 121 2.85 19.39 -0.02
C ALA A 121 2.55 18.43 1.13
N ILE A 122 3.50 18.25 2.06
CA ILE A 122 3.32 17.44 3.27
C ILE A 122 2.20 18.03 4.15
N LYS A 123 2.22 19.34 4.40
CA LYS A 123 1.21 20.00 5.24
C LYS A 123 -0.20 19.84 4.66
N LYS A 124 -0.35 20.06 3.34
CA LYS A 124 -1.63 19.90 2.64
C LYS A 124 -2.11 18.45 2.65
N LYS A 125 -1.23 17.49 2.34
CA LYS A 125 -1.59 16.06 2.36
C LYS A 125 -1.92 15.58 3.77
N LEU A 126 -1.25 16.08 4.80
CA LEU A 126 -1.55 15.74 6.21
C LEU A 126 -2.92 16.28 6.64
N ALA A 127 -3.25 17.52 6.27
CA ALA A 127 -4.58 18.08 6.55
C ALA A 127 -5.69 17.28 5.85
N TRP A 128 -5.48 16.93 4.58
CA TRP A 128 -6.40 16.06 3.83
C TRP A 128 -6.54 14.67 4.45
N ALA A 129 -5.44 14.04 4.85
CA ALA A 129 -5.46 12.72 5.46
C ALA A 129 -6.20 12.70 6.80
N LYS A 130 -6.06 13.76 7.61
CA LYS A 130 -6.84 13.93 8.85
C LYS A 130 -8.34 14.08 8.57
N ASP A 131 -8.72 14.92 7.62
CA ASP A 131 -10.12 15.09 7.21
C ASP A 131 -10.75 13.77 6.71
N LYS A 132 -10.00 12.97 5.95
CA LYS A 132 -10.42 11.63 5.53
C LYS A 132 -10.61 10.69 6.72
N TYR A 133 -9.63 10.62 7.61
CA TYR A 133 -9.70 9.80 8.81
C TYR A 133 -10.88 10.17 9.72
N ASP A 134 -11.12 11.46 9.94
CA ASP A 134 -12.23 11.97 10.75
C ASP A 134 -13.61 11.59 10.15
N LYS A 135 -13.67 11.36 8.83
CA LYS A 135 -14.86 10.89 8.11
C LYS A 135 -14.94 9.35 7.99
N GLY A 136 -13.97 8.62 8.52
CA GLY A 136 -13.87 7.17 8.32
C GLY A 136 -13.58 6.77 6.87
N GLU A 137 -13.05 7.69 6.07
CA GLU A 137 -12.67 7.46 4.68
C GLU A 137 -11.19 7.07 4.55
N PRO A 138 -10.85 6.15 3.64
CA PRO A 138 -9.47 5.73 3.41
C PRO A 138 -8.62 6.84 2.77
N THR A 139 -7.32 6.87 3.06
CA THR A 139 -6.38 7.89 2.51
C THR A 139 -5.65 7.45 1.24
N ILE A 140 -6.22 6.45 0.59
CA ILE A 140 -5.72 5.76 -0.61
C ILE A 140 -6.76 5.83 -1.73
N PRO A 141 -6.37 5.69 -3.01
CA PRO A 141 -4.99 5.64 -3.50
C PRO A 141 -4.26 7.00 -3.45
N SER A 142 -2.95 6.94 -3.57
CA SER A 142 -2.11 8.04 -4.07
C SER A 142 -1.56 7.72 -5.46
N THR A 143 -0.84 8.67 -6.04
CA THR A 143 -0.07 8.49 -7.26
C THR A 143 1.44 8.53 -6.98
N ILE A 144 2.25 7.88 -7.82
CA ILE A 144 3.72 7.97 -7.72
C ILE A 144 4.20 9.42 -7.80
N ALA A 145 3.55 10.24 -8.64
CA ALA A 145 3.84 11.66 -8.75
C ALA A 145 3.62 12.39 -7.42
N GLU A 146 2.52 12.12 -6.73
CA GLU A 146 2.27 12.64 -5.38
C GLU A 146 3.31 12.16 -4.37
N GLU A 147 3.66 10.88 -4.35
CA GLU A 147 4.66 10.33 -3.43
C GLU A 147 6.01 11.06 -3.53
N PHE A 148 6.45 11.42 -4.74
CA PHE A 148 7.67 12.22 -4.93
C PHE A 148 7.61 13.64 -4.34
N THR A 149 6.42 14.13 -3.98
CA THR A 149 6.26 15.47 -3.37
C THR A 149 6.33 15.47 -1.84
N TYR A 150 6.00 14.36 -1.18
CA TYR A 150 5.88 14.33 0.29
C TYR A 150 6.52 13.11 0.97
N ASN A 151 6.86 12.03 0.26
CA ASN A 151 7.37 10.82 0.87
C ASN A 151 8.90 10.92 1.02
N PRO A 152 9.45 10.98 2.25
CA PRO A 152 10.89 11.20 2.45
C PRO A 152 11.73 10.06 1.85
N PHE A 153 11.19 8.84 1.77
CA PHE A 153 11.89 7.70 1.16
C PHE A 153 11.98 7.79 -0.37
N MET A 154 10.97 8.39 -1.02
CA MET A 154 10.99 8.64 -2.47
C MET A 154 11.82 9.89 -2.81
N ARG A 155 12.14 10.71 -1.80
CA ARG A 155 12.82 12.01 -1.91
C ARG A 155 14.25 11.99 -1.40
N VAL A 156 14.87 10.83 -1.19
CA VAL A 156 16.27 10.71 -0.70
C VAL A 156 17.34 11.31 -1.64
N ARG A 157 16.95 11.74 -2.84
CA ARG A 157 17.79 12.48 -3.78
C ARG A 157 17.63 14.01 -3.66
N GLU A 158 16.64 14.47 -2.92
CA GLU A 158 16.38 15.89 -2.70
C GLU A 158 17.36 16.45 -1.65
N LYS A 159 17.90 17.64 -1.92
CA LYS A 159 18.86 18.29 -1.00
C LYS A 159 18.29 18.51 0.40
N SER A 160 17.01 18.87 0.51
CA SER A 160 16.35 19.08 1.80
C SER A 160 16.36 17.83 2.68
N VAL A 161 16.11 16.65 2.10
CA VAL A 161 16.10 15.38 2.83
C VAL A 161 17.52 14.94 3.19
N GLN A 162 18.46 15.17 2.27
CA GLN A 162 19.90 14.94 2.46
C GLN A 162 20.50 15.81 3.57
N GLU A 163 20.15 17.09 3.59
CA GLU A 163 20.54 18.06 4.63
C GLU A 163 20.01 17.64 6.00
N HIS A 164 18.74 17.22 6.09
CA HIS A 164 18.16 16.67 7.33
C HIS A 164 18.91 15.42 7.80
N ALA A 165 19.21 14.50 6.87
CA ALA A 165 19.88 13.24 7.18
C ALA A 165 21.39 13.39 7.44
N GLY A 166 22.01 14.52 7.09
CA GLY A 166 23.45 14.74 7.17
C GLY A 166 24.26 13.93 6.14
N HIS A 167 23.67 13.59 4.99
CA HIS A 167 24.29 12.77 3.95
C HIS A 167 24.04 13.34 2.56
N THR A 168 24.98 13.18 1.63
CA THR A 168 24.81 13.60 0.22
C THR A 168 24.53 12.43 -0.72
N ASP A 169 24.69 11.20 -0.23
CA ASP A 169 24.41 9.98 -0.98
C ASP A 169 22.98 9.48 -0.68
N PRO A 170 22.17 9.14 -1.71
CA PRO A 170 20.81 8.65 -1.51
C PRO A 170 20.69 7.35 -0.71
N VAL A 171 21.68 6.46 -0.77
CA VAL A 171 21.64 5.16 -0.06
C VAL A 171 21.90 5.38 1.43
N ALA A 172 22.91 6.16 1.79
CA ALA A 172 23.16 6.58 3.17
C ALA A 172 21.98 7.37 3.74
N THR A 173 21.41 8.28 2.95
CA THR A 173 20.21 9.06 3.31
C THR A 173 19.03 8.14 3.62
N MET A 174 18.76 7.16 2.75
CA MET A 174 17.70 6.15 2.96
C MET A 174 17.90 5.39 4.29
N GLY A 175 19.12 4.92 4.55
CA GLY A 175 19.42 4.18 5.78
C GLY A 175 19.21 5.03 7.04
N SER A 176 19.68 6.28 7.03
CA SER A 176 19.53 7.22 8.15
C SER A 176 18.06 7.55 8.42
N ILE A 177 17.31 7.94 7.39
CA ILE A 177 15.88 8.28 7.49
C ILE A 177 15.04 7.08 7.96
N ARG A 178 15.34 5.86 7.50
CA ARG A 178 14.64 4.65 7.96
C ARG A 178 14.87 4.41 9.45
N LYS A 179 16.13 4.46 9.89
CA LYS A 179 16.49 4.28 11.30
C LYS A 179 15.87 5.35 12.20
N GLU A 180 15.79 6.59 11.71
CA GLU A 180 15.11 7.67 12.42
C GLU A 180 13.60 7.38 12.54
N LYS A 181 12.94 6.98 11.46
CA LYS A 181 11.51 6.62 11.48
C LYS A 181 11.19 5.47 12.44
N ASP A 182 12.07 4.47 12.53
CA ASP A 182 11.91 3.33 13.44
C ASP A 182 11.87 3.76 14.91
N ASN A 183 12.55 4.85 15.25
CA ASN A 183 12.63 5.38 16.61
C ASN A 183 11.74 6.62 16.82
N PHE A 184 10.98 7.03 15.81
CA PHE A 184 10.22 8.27 15.84
C PHE A 184 8.97 8.13 16.71
N ARG A 185 8.90 8.94 17.77
CA ARG A 185 7.70 9.05 18.61
C ARG A 185 6.69 9.96 17.93
N VAL A 186 5.62 9.36 17.42
CA VAL A 186 4.57 10.08 16.70
C VAL A 186 3.94 11.15 17.62
N PRO A 187 3.99 12.44 17.25
CA PRO A 187 3.34 13.50 18.02
C PRO A 187 1.82 13.30 18.07
N LYS A 188 1.20 13.57 19.21
CA LYS A 188 -0.26 13.46 19.38
C LYS A 188 -1.03 14.47 18.49
N ASN A 189 -0.41 15.61 18.17
CA ASN A 189 -1.03 16.76 17.49
C ASN A 189 -0.81 16.78 15.97
#